data_AF-A0A2U1PGV9-F1
#
_entry.id   AF-A0A2U1PGV9-F1
#
_cell.length_a   1.000
_cell.length_b   1.000
_cell.length_c   1.000
_cell.angle_alpha   90.00
_cell.angle_beta   90.00
_cell.angle_gamma   90.00
#
_symmetry.space_group_name_H-M   'P 1'
#
loop_
_entity.id
_entity.type
_entity.pdbx_description
1 polymer ?
#
loop_
_entity_poly.entity_id
_entity_poly.type
_entity_poly.pdbx_seq_one_letter_code
_entity_poly.pdbx_strand_id
1 'polypeptide(L)' 'MKYDQKLSFKVGGTVSFPPLKAAKRVVSVRHGQSTWNAEGRIQGSSDFSILTNKGEAQAETSR' A
#
# COMPACT_ATOMS: atom_id res chain seq x y z
N MET A 1 -14.21 -37.10 22.40
CA MET A 1 -13.41 -35.94 21.91
C MET A 1 -14.32 -35.08 21.06
N LYS A 2 -14.69 -33.90 21.56
CA LYS A 2 -15.51 -32.92 20.83
C LYS A 2 -14.58 -31.79 20.39
N TYR A 3 -14.33 -31.64 19.10
CA TYR A 3 -13.90 -30.36 18.51
C TYR A 3 -14.29 -30.38 17.04
N ASP A 4 -15.41 -29.74 16.73
CA ASP A 4 -15.74 -29.33 15.37
C ASP A 4 -16.19 -27.87 15.46
N GLN A 5 -15.19 -26.99 15.55
CA GLN A 5 -15.42 -25.55 15.64
C GLN A 5 -15.52 -25.02 14.21
N LYS A 6 -16.77 -24.91 13.72
CA LYS A 6 -17.08 -24.19 12.48
C LYS A 6 -16.63 -22.73 12.62
N LEU A 7 -15.48 -22.38 12.05
CA LEU A 7 -15.14 -20.99 11.76
C LEU A 7 -16.05 -20.51 10.63
N SER A 8 -17.19 -19.93 11.00
CA SER A 8 -17.96 -19.11 10.08
C SER A 8 -17.22 -17.79 9.87
N PHE A 9 -16.62 -17.62 8.70
CA PHE A 9 -16.12 -16.32 8.27
C PHE A 9 -17.32 -15.40 8.04
N LYS A 10 -17.59 -14.54 9.01
CA LYS A 10 -18.58 -13.47 8.88
C LYS A 10 -17.95 -12.41 7.97
N VAL A 11 -18.32 -12.43 6.69
CA VAL A 11 -17.98 -11.36 5.74
C VAL A 11 -18.46 -10.05 6.39
N GLY A 12 -17.50 -9.21 6.79
CA GLY A 12 -17.78 -7.92 7.41
C GLY A 12 -18.77 -7.15 6.55
N GLY A 13 -19.82 -6.62 7.19
CA GLY A 13 -20.93 -5.95 6.51
C GLY A 13 -20.44 -4.88 5.54
N THR A 14 -21.22 -4.64 4.49
CA THR A 14 -20.97 -3.57 3.51
C THR A 14 -20.82 -2.24 4.23
N VAL A 15 -19.59 -1.75 4.36
CA VAL A 15 -19.32 -0.45 4.97
C VAL A 15 -19.78 0.60 3.96
N SER A 16 -20.87 1.29 4.26
CA SER A 16 -21.36 2.39 3.43
C SER A 16 -20.45 3.59 3.61
N PHE A 17 -19.77 4.01 2.53
CA PHE A 17 -19.00 5.23 2.52
C PHE A 17 -19.90 6.43 2.20
N PRO A 18 -19.65 7.61 2.79
CA PRO A 18 -20.42 8.81 2.47
C PRO A 18 -20.30 9.14 0.97
N PRO A 19 -21.39 9.57 0.31
CA PRO A 19 -21.36 9.90 -1.11
C PRO A 19 -20.48 11.14 -1.37
N LEU A 20 -19.75 11.11 -2.48
CA LEU A 20 -18.97 12.26 -2.93
C LEU A 20 -19.91 13.39 -3.36
N LYS A 21 -19.76 14.58 -2.76
CA LYS A 21 -20.59 15.77 -3.07
C LYS A 21 -20.29 16.38 -4.46
N ALA A 22 -19.13 16.09 -5.02
CA ALA A 22 -18.67 16.57 -6.33
C ALA A 22 -17.57 15.65 -6.85
N ALA A 23 -17.37 15.64 -8.18
CA ALA A 23 -16.28 14.90 -8.80
C ALA A 23 -14.91 15.34 -8.26
N LYS A 24 -14.01 14.37 -8.05
CA LYS A 24 -12.63 14.61 -7.60
C LYS A 24 -11.67 13.92 -8.56
N ARG A 25 -10.53 14.56 -8.82
CA ARG A 25 -9.39 13.95 -9.51
C ARG A 25 -8.42 13.45 -8.45
N VAL A 26 -8.04 12.18 -8.54
CA VAL A 26 -7.04 11.55 -7.68
C VAL A 26 -5.85 11.19 -8.56
N VAL A 27 -4.66 11.52 -8.09
CA VAL A 27 -3.39 11.09 -8.69
C VAL A 27 -2.68 10.26 -7.64
N SER A 28 -2.28 9.04 -8.00
CA SER A 28 -1.50 8.14 -7.16
C SER A 28 -0.15 7.91 -7.81
N VAL A 29 0.93 8.14 -7.05
CA VAL A 29 2.31 8.09 -7.54
C VAL A 29 3.07 7.05 -6.72
N ARG A 30 3.90 6.24 -7.39
CA ARG A 30 4.85 5.34 -6.71
C ARG A 30 6.10 6.13 -6.34
N HIS A 31 6.67 5.85 -5.17
CA HIS A 31 7.97 6.37 -4.79
C HIS A 31 9.07 5.86 -5.74
N GLY A 32 10.22 6.54 -5.75
CA GLY A 32 11.40 6.11 -6.52
C GLY A 32 12.05 4.83 -5.97
N GLN A 33 13.03 4.29 -6.68
CA GLN A 33 13.74 3.07 -6.28
C GLN A 33 14.40 3.20 -4.90
N SER A 34 13.99 2.33 -3.96
CA SER A 34 14.64 2.20 -2.64
C SER A 34 15.86 1.28 -2.66
N THR A 35 16.67 1.31 -1.58
CA THR A 35 17.79 0.38 -1.37
C THR A 35 17.34 -1.08 -1.40
N TRP A 36 16.21 -1.40 -0.76
CA TRP A 36 15.66 -2.76 -0.79
C TRP A 36 15.12 -3.17 -2.15
N ASN A 37 14.54 -2.24 -2.92
CA ASN A 37 14.17 -2.54 -4.31
C ASN A 37 15.41 -2.86 -5.15
N ALA A 38 16.52 -2.15 -4.95
CA ALA A 38 17.78 -2.42 -5.64
C ALA A 38 18.41 -3.76 -5.24
N GLU A 39 18.26 -4.16 -3.97
CA GLU A 39 18.72 -5.45 -3.45
C GLU A 39 17.76 -6.62 -3.77
N GLY A 40 16.58 -6.35 -4.36
CA GLY A 40 15.54 -7.37 -4.59
C GLY A 40 14.86 -7.88 -3.31
N ARG A 41 14.90 -7.11 -2.22
CA ARG A 41 14.31 -7.45 -0.92
C ARG A 41 12.86 -6.99 -0.84
N ILE A 42 12.05 -7.77 -0.12
CA ILE A 42 10.63 -7.45 0.12
C ILE A 42 10.54 -6.25 1.06
N GLN A 43 9.82 -5.21 0.63
CA GLN A 43 9.54 -4.02 1.43
C GLN A 43 8.09 -4.02 1.90
N GLY A 44 7.90 -4.26 3.20
CA GLY A 44 6.60 -4.20 3.87
C GLY A 44 6.34 -2.82 4.47
N SER A 45 5.81 -2.79 5.69
CA SER A 45 5.41 -1.56 6.39
C SER A 45 6.52 -0.88 7.20
N SER A 46 7.75 -1.40 7.15
CA SER A 46 8.90 -0.84 7.87
C SER A 46 9.56 0.30 7.09
N ASP A 47 10.12 1.27 7.81
CA ASP A 47 10.83 2.42 7.23
C ASP A 47 12.37 2.29 7.27
N PHE A 48 12.89 1.08 7.03
CA PHE A 48 14.34 0.82 7.09
C PHE A 48 15.10 1.09 5.78
N SER A 49 14.39 1.20 4.66
CA SER A 49 14.98 1.43 3.34
C SER A 49 14.85 2.90 2.95
N ILE A 50 15.91 3.47 2.39
CA ILE A 50 15.90 4.84 1.85
C ILE A 50 15.85 4.82 0.32
N LEU A 51 15.55 5.96 -0.30
CA LEU A 51 15.71 6.12 -1.75
C LEU A 51 17.19 6.01 -2.13
N THR A 52 17.45 5.40 -3.28
CA THR A 52 18.75 5.49 -3.95
C THR A 52 18.87 6.83 -4.69
N ASN A 53 20.07 7.24 -5.10
CA ASN A 53 20.25 8.43 -5.95
C ASN A 53 19.37 8.37 -7.22
N LYS A 54 19.19 7.18 -7.79
CA LYS A 54 18.26 6.95 -8.91
C LYS A 54 16.81 7.17 -8.49
N GLY A 55 16.43 6.69 -7.30
CA GLY A 55 15.11 6.91 -6.73
C GLY A 55 14.80 8.38 -6.45
N GLU A 56 15.78 9.16 -6.01
CA GLU A 56 15.63 10.60 -5.81
C GLU A 56 15.41 11.33 -7.14
N ALA A 57 16.20 11.02 -8.18
CA ALA A 57 16.00 11.58 -9.52
C ALA A 57 14.63 11.22 -10.14
N GLN A 58 14.11 10.03 -9.84
CA GLN A 58 12.74 9.63 -10.23
C GLN A 58 11.66 10.42 -9.49
N ALA A 59 11.88 10.77 -8.22
CA ALA A 59 10.96 11.60 -7.46
C ALA A 59 10.95 13.04 -7.98
N GLU A 60 12.10 13.56 -8.42
CA GLU A 60 12.23 14.92 -8.97
C GLU A 60 11.42 15.13 -10.26
N THR A 61 11.32 14.10 -11.10
CA THR A 61 10.52 14.16 -12.34
C THR A 61 9.01 14.10 -12.11
N SER A 62 8.56 13.80 -10.90
CA SER A 62 7.14 13.68 -10.53
C SER A 62 6.60 14.91 -9.77
N ARG A 63 7.41 15.97 -9.67
CA ARG A 63 7.11 17.19 -8.90
C ARG A 63 6.18 18.15 -9.64
#